data_AF-A0A519WEX7-F1
#
_entry.id   AF-A0A519WEX7-F1
#
_cell.length_a   1.000
_cell.length_b   1.000
_cell.length_c   1.000
_cell.angle_alpha   90.00
_cell.angle_beta   90.00
_cell.angle_gamma   90.00
#
_symmetry.space_group_name_H-M   'P 1'
#
loop_
_entity.id
_entity.type
_entity.pdbx_description
1 polymer ?
#
loop_
_entity_poly.entity_id
_entity_poly.type
_entity_poly.pdbx_seq_one_letter_code
_entity_poly.pdbx_strand_id
1 'polypeptide(L)'
;LIWASITDAARNEAFNVVNGDVFRWSRLWKRIAAYFNVEAVGYGTKINPLEREMANDAATWHKIADKYKLKENQLSRVATAWHTDLDLGRPIEVMTNMSKSRKLGFLVYQDTEDTFYELFEQLKKAKLVP
;
A
#
# COMPACT_ATOMS: atom_id res chain seq x y z
N LEU A 1 13.13 12.59 3.45
CA LEU A 1 13.63 13.99 3.39
C LEU A 1 14.85 14.25 4.27
N ILE A 2 14.93 13.66 5.47
CA ILE A 2 16.04 13.90 6.42
C ILE A 2 17.42 13.73 5.77
N TRP A 3 17.70 12.56 5.15
CA TRP A 3 18.99 12.31 4.49
C TRP A 3 19.40 13.40 3.50
N ALA A 4 18.53 13.74 2.55
CA ALA A 4 18.82 14.75 1.54
C ALA A 4 19.02 16.16 2.14
N SER A 5 18.35 16.46 3.27
CA SER A 5 18.46 17.76 3.93
C SER A 5 19.77 17.97 4.70
N ILE A 6 20.45 16.89 5.09
CA ILE A 6 21.69 16.94 5.88
C ILE A 6 22.93 16.45 5.11
N THR A 7 22.75 16.03 3.85
CA THR A 7 23.83 15.51 3.01
C THR A 7 24.21 16.57 1.98
N ASP A 8 25.37 17.20 2.13
CA ASP A 8 25.79 18.28 1.24
C ASP A 8 25.86 17.86 -0.24
N ALA A 9 26.31 16.63 -0.51
CA ALA A 9 26.36 16.07 -1.86
C ALA A 9 24.98 15.80 -2.48
N ALA A 10 23.89 15.84 -1.70
CA ALA A 10 22.53 15.62 -2.17
C ALA A 10 21.77 16.93 -2.49
N ARG A 11 22.39 18.10 -2.28
CA ARG A 11 21.76 19.41 -2.53
C ARG A 11 21.47 19.60 -4.03
N ASN A 12 20.32 20.20 -4.33
CA ASN A 12 19.86 20.52 -5.70
C ASN A 12 19.74 19.30 -6.64
N GLU A 13 19.56 18.11 -6.09
CA GLU A 13 19.44 16.87 -6.86
C GLU A 13 18.06 16.24 -6.70
N ALA A 14 17.50 15.74 -7.81
CA ALA A 14 16.31 14.88 -7.78
C ALA A 14 16.72 13.42 -7.51
N PHE A 15 16.03 12.77 -6.57
CA PHE A 15 16.23 11.36 -6.24
C PHE A 15 14.93 10.59 -6.30
N ASN A 16 15.01 9.39 -6.85
CA ASN A 16 13.99 8.38 -6.66
C ASN A 16 14.01 7.85 -5.22
N VAL A 17 12.85 7.40 -4.73
CA VAL A 17 12.71 6.69 -3.46
C VAL A 17 11.72 5.56 -3.62
N VAL A 18 12.20 4.33 -3.47
CA VAL A 18 11.42 3.09 -3.37
C VAL A 18 12.06 2.18 -2.32
N ASN A 19 11.33 1.15 -1.87
CA ASN A 19 11.78 0.22 -0.82
C ASN A 19 13.10 -0.49 -1.15
N GLY A 20 13.39 -0.69 -2.43
CA GLY A 20 14.68 -1.18 -2.92
C GLY A 20 14.70 -2.65 -3.30
N ASP A 21 13.59 -3.35 -3.08
CA ASP A 21 13.25 -4.69 -3.56
C ASP A 21 12.21 -4.63 -4.70
N VAL A 22 11.77 -5.81 -5.15
CA VAL A 22 10.76 -5.98 -6.21
C VAL A 22 9.80 -7.07 -5.80
N PHE A 23 8.52 -6.96 -6.17
CA PHE A 23 7.50 -7.94 -5.82
C PHE A 23 6.54 -8.22 -6.97
N ARG A 24 5.71 -9.25 -6.81
CA ARG A 24 4.59 -9.57 -7.71
C ARG A 24 3.30 -9.55 -6.90
N TRP A 25 2.29 -8.85 -7.39
CA TRP A 25 0.96 -8.84 -6.77
C TRP A 25 0.36 -10.24 -6.60
N SER A 26 0.56 -11.15 -7.56
CA SER A 26 0.08 -12.53 -7.46
C SER A 26 0.63 -13.30 -6.25
N ARG A 27 1.83 -12.94 -5.77
CA ARG A 27 2.43 -13.48 -4.53
C ARG A 27 1.93 -12.69 -3.32
N LEU A 28 2.07 -11.37 -3.35
CA LEU A 28 1.75 -10.50 -2.21
C LEU A 28 0.27 -10.55 -1.83
N TRP A 29 -0.63 -10.68 -2.80
CA TRP A 29 -2.07 -10.79 -2.55
C TRP A 29 -2.43 -12.01 -1.68
N LYS A 30 -1.79 -13.16 -1.93
CA LYS A 30 -1.97 -14.37 -1.11
C LYS A 30 -1.50 -14.16 0.33
N ARG A 31 -0.45 -13.37 0.50
CA ARG A 31 0.13 -13.01 1.80
C ARG A 31 -0.78 -12.07 2.59
N ILE A 32 -1.30 -11.03 1.93
CA ILE A 32 -2.28 -10.10 2.51
C ILE A 32 -3.57 -10.84 2.91
N ALA A 33 -4.10 -11.69 2.03
CA ALA A 33 -5.30 -12.47 2.32
C ALA A 33 -5.10 -13.41 3.53
N ALA A 34 -3.96 -14.09 3.60
CA ALA A 34 -3.61 -14.93 4.75
C ALA A 34 -3.50 -14.12 6.06
N TYR A 35 -2.93 -12.92 6.02
CA TYR A 35 -2.84 -12.04 7.18
C TYR A 35 -4.23 -11.67 7.74
N PHE A 36 -5.21 -11.40 6.87
CA PHE A 36 -6.60 -11.12 7.27
C PHE A 36 -7.46 -12.38 7.45
N ASN A 37 -6.88 -13.58 7.31
CA ASN A 37 -7.56 -14.86 7.39
C ASN A 37 -8.77 -14.96 6.42
N VAL A 38 -8.57 -14.50 5.19
CA VAL A 38 -9.56 -14.60 4.10
C VAL A 38 -8.99 -15.41 2.94
N GLU A 39 -9.88 -16.05 2.17
CA GLU A 39 -9.49 -16.81 0.99
C GLU A 39 -8.95 -15.88 -0.11
N ALA A 40 -7.77 -16.20 -0.63
CA ALA A 40 -7.17 -15.44 -1.73
C ALA A 40 -7.74 -15.89 -3.08
N VAL A 41 -8.58 -15.06 -3.69
CA VAL A 41 -8.95 -15.23 -5.10
C VAL A 41 -7.98 -14.44 -5.98
N GLY A 42 -7.28 -15.12 -6.88
CA GLY A 42 -6.34 -14.51 -7.82
C GLY A 42 -7.02 -13.88 -9.04
N TYR A 43 -6.23 -13.45 -10.01
CA TYR A 43 -6.74 -12.94 -11.28
C TYR A 43 -7.55 -14.03 -12.02
N GLY A 44 -8.78 -13.69 -12.42
CA GLY A 44 -9.67 -14.54 -13.21
C GLY A 44 -9.48 -14.33 -14.71
N THR A 45 -10.58 -14.12 -15.44
CA THR A 45 -10.56 -13.87 -16.89
C THR A 45 -10.65 -12.39 -17.27
N LYS A 46 -10.98 -11.52 -16.31
CA LYS A 46 -11.12 -10.08 -16.50
C LYS A 46 -10.70 -9.31 -15.25
N ILE A 47 -10.34 -8.04 -15.43
CA ILE A 47 -10.17 -7.09 -14.34
C ILE A 47 -11.54 -6.80 -13.72
N ASN A 48 -11.61 -6.83 -12.38
CA ASN A 48 -12.80 -6.42 -11.62
C ASN A 48 -12.45 -5.12 -10.89
N PRO A 49 -12.96 -3.95 -11.34
CA PRO A 49 -12.65 -2.68 -10.71
C PRO A 49 -13.17 -2.61 -9.27
N LEU A 50 -12.28 -2.31 -8.34
CA LEU A 50 -12.57 -2.20 -6.91
C LEU A 50 -13.58 -1.09 -6.63
N GLU A 51 -13.53 0.03 -7.37
CA GLU A 51 -14.50 1.11 -7.22
C GLU A 51 -15.94 0.63 -7.44
N ARG A 52 -16.13 -0.25 -8.43
CA ARG A 52 -17.45 -0.84 -8.71
C ARG A 52 -17.85 -1.87 -7.65
N GLU A 53 -16.93 -2.74 -7.24
CA GLU A 53 -17.21 -3.77 -6.22
C GLU A 53 -17.59 -3.12 -4.88
N MET A 54 -16.91 -2.04 -4.48
CA MET A 54 -17.13 -1.36 -3.20
C MET A 54 -18.22 -0.28 -3.23
N ALA A 55 -18.87 -0.03 -4.36
CA ALA A 55 -19.78 1.12 -4.55
C ALA A 55 -20.92 1.18 -3.52
N ASN A 56 -21.36 0.03 -3.00
CA ASN A 56 -22.48 -0.08 -2.07
C ASN A 56 -22.07 -0.50 -0.64
N ASP A 57 -20.78 -0.49 -0.32
CA ASP A 57 -20.27 -1.02 0.95
C ASP A 57 -20.24 -0.01 2.10
N ALA A 58 -20.65 1.24 1.86
CA ALA A 58 -20.66 2.28 2.90
C ALA A 58 -21.43 1.85 4.16
N ALA A 59 -22.63 1.29 3.99
CA ALA A 59 -23.43 0.79 5.11
C ALA A 59 -22.79 -0.42 5.82
N THR A 60 -22.10 -1.28 5.08
CA THR A 60 -21.35 -2.42 5.63
C THR A 60 -20.18 -1.91 6.48
N TRP A 61 -19.42 -0.94 5.98
CA TRP A 61 -18.32 -0.33 6.72
C TRP A 61 -18.79 0.39 8.00
N HIS A 62 -19.90 1.13 7.95
CA HIS A 62 -20.49 1.74 9.16
C HIS A 62 -20.74 0.69 10.26
N LYS A 63 -21.34 -0.46 9.91
CA LYS A 63 -21.59 -1.56 10.86
C LYS A 63 -20.30 -2.13 11.44
N ILE A 64 -19.25 -2.27 10.62
CA ILE A 64 -17.92 -2.74 11.05
C ILE A 64 -17.31 -1.71 12.01
N ALA A 65 -17.30 -0.43 11.64
CA ALA A 65 -16.77 0.65 12.46
C ALA A 65 -17.47 0.73 13.83
N ASP A 66 -18.79 0.62 13.87
CA ASP A 66 -19.57 0.63 15.10
C ASP A 66 -19.31 -0.60 15.98
N LYS A 67 -19.17 -1.79 15.36
CA LYS A 67 -18.88 -3.04 16.05
C LYS A 67 -17.51 -3.02 16.71
N TYR A 68 -16.48 -2.56 15.98
CA TYR A 68 -15.09 -2.57 16.44
C TYR A 68 -14.64 -1.24 17.08
N LYS A 69 -15.54 -0.26 17.20
CA LYS A 69 -15.28 1.07 17.78
C LYS A 69 -14.12 1.79 17.07
N LEU A 70 -14.16 1.77 15.75
CA LEU A 70 -13.18 2.45 14.90
C LEU A 70 -13.40 3.97 14.93
N LYS A 71 -12.32 4.73 14.72
CA LYS A 71 -12.35 6.20 14.76
C LYS A 71 -13.00 6.83 13.53
N GLU A 72 -12.97 6.13 12.40
CA GLU A 72 -13.52 6.60 11.14
C GLU A 72 -14.54 5.60 10.63
N ASN A 73 -15.77 6.08 10.38
CA ASN A 73 -16.88 5.24 9.95
C ASN A 73 -17.32 5.53 8.51
N GLN A 74 -16.74 6.52 7.84
CA GLN A 74 -17.00 6.79 6.44
C GLN A 74 -16.00 6.05 5.56
N LEU A 75 -16.50 5.13 4.72
CA LEU A 75 -15.65 4.29 3.87
C LEU A 75 -14.74 5.12 2.94
N SER A 76 -15.28 6.20 2.37
CA SER A 76 -14.54 7.10 1.46
C SER A 76 -13.39 7.86 2.11
N ARG A 77 -13.34 7.94 3.45
CA ARG A 77 -12.24 8.58 4.20
C ARG A 77 -11.10 7.63 4.52
N VAL A 78 -11.32 6.32 4.43
CA VAL A 78 -10.31 5.27 4.69
C VAL A 78 -9.90 4.50 3.44
N ALA A 79 -10.70 4.55 2.38
CA ALA A 79 -10.43 3.84 1.14
C ALA A 79 -10.73 4.72 -0.09
N THR A 80 -9.78 4.74 -1.02
CA THR A 80 -9.93 5.38 -2.34
C THR A 80 -9.84 4.32 -3.42
N ALA A 81 -10.92 3.58 -3.64
CA ALA A 81 -10.93 2.39 -4.50
C ALA A 81 -10.48 2.66 -5.95
N TRP A 82 -10.86 3.81 -6.52
CA TRP A 82 -10.43 4.23 -7.85
C TRP A 82 -8.90 4.36 -7.99
N HIS A 83 -8.19 4.79 -6.93
CA HIS A 83 -6.73 4.87 -6.96
C HIS A 83 -6.12 3.46 -7.03
N THR A 84 -6.69 2.49 -6.30
CA THR A 84 -6.26 1.10 -6.38
C THR A 84 -6.46 0.52 -7.78
N ASP A 85 -7.56 0.87 -8.45
CA ASP A 85 -7.80 0.47 -9.83
C ASP A 85 -6.75 1.05 -10.79
N LEU A 86 -6.32 2.30 -10.59
CA LEU A 86 -5.24 2.89 -11.38
C LEU A 86 -3.87 2.23 -11.14
N ASP A 87 -3.61 1.69 -9.95
CA ASP A 87 -2.34 1.04 -9.64
C ASP A 87 -2.32 -0.43 -10.09
N LEU A 88 -3.38 -1.19 -9.80
CA LEU A 88 -3.49 -2.61 -10.18
C LEU A 88 -3.87 -2.82 -11.65
N GLY A 89 -4.47 -1.82 -12.30
CA GLY A 89 -4.89 -1.88 -13.69
C GLY A 89 -3.77 -1.60 -14.71
N ARG A 90 -2.56 -1.28 -14.27
CA ARG A 90 -1.44 -0.97 -15.19
C ARG A 90 -1.01 -2.24 -15.95
N PRO A 91 -0.92 -2.19 -17.29
CA PRO A 91 -0.45 -3.34 -18.09
C PRO A 91 1.08 -3.48 -18.10
N ILE A 92 1.78 -2.74 -17.25
CA ILE A 92 3.24 -2.63 -17.21
C ILE A 92 3.74 -2.62 -15.77
N GLU A 93 4.98 -3.04 -15.60
CA GLU A 93 5.67 -2.96 -14.32
C GLU A 93 6.38 -1.61 -14.18
N VAL A 94 6.23 -0.99 -13.01
CA VAL A 94 6.88 0.27 -12.67
C VAL A 94 8.09 -0.04 -11.80
N MET A 95 9.28 0.01 -12.39
CA MET A 95 10.56 -0.24 -11.71
C MET A 95 11.33 1.06 -11.58
N THR A 96 11.91 1.32 -10.41
CA THR A 96 12.59 2.58 -10.12
C THR A 96 14.03 2.37 -9.69
N ASN A 97 14.94 3.15 -10.27
CA ASN A 97 16.37 3.01 -10.01
C ASN A 97 16.83 3.88 -8.81
N MET A 98 17.33 3.23 -7.76
CA MET A 98 17.90 3.85 -6.55
C MET A 98 19.42 4.10 -6.63
N SER A 99 20.07 3.81 -7.75
CA SER A 99 21.54 3.86 -7.86
C SER A 99 22.11 5.24 -7.54
N LYS A 100 21.42 6.31 -7.92
CA LYS A 100 21.87 7.68 -7.67
C LYS A 100 21.97 8.00 -6.17
N SER A 101 20.90 7.73 -5.42
CA SER A 101 20.87 7.97 -3.98
C SER A 101 21.81 7.02 -3.23
N ARG A 102 21.91 5.74 -3.66
CA ARG A 102 22.85 4.76 -3.08
C ARG A 102 24.31 5.17 -3.25
N LYS A 103 24.70 5.67 -4.43
CA LYS A 103 26.06 6.20 -4.68
C LYS A 103 26.42 7.39 -3.79
N LEU A 104 25.42 8.11 -3.28
CA LEU A 104 25.60 9.24 -2.36
C LEU A 104 25.35 8.86 -0.89
N GLY A 105 25.30 7.56 -0.56
CA GLY A 105 25.24 7.07 0.81
C GLY A 105 23.84 6.83 1.37
N PHE A 106 22.76 6.98 0.59
CA PHE A 106 21.42 6.55 1.01
C PHE A 106 21.26 5.04 0.81
N LEU A 107 21.58 4.27 1.85
CA LEU A 107 21.59 2.80 1.81
C LEU A 107 20.39 2.15 2.51
N VAL A 108 19.44 2.97 2.99
CA VAL A 108 18.23 2.47 3.64
C VAL A 108 17.36 1.71 2.64
N TYR A 109 16.84 0.57 3.07
CA TYR A 109 15.90 -0.26 2.33
C TYR A 109 14.85 -0.84 3.30
N GLN A 110 13.73 -1.31 2.76
CA GLN A 110 12.70 -2.04 3.51
C GLN A 110 12.25 -3.24 2.67
N ASP A 111 11.91 -4.35 3.31
CA ASP A 111 11.21 -5.44 2.64
C ASP A 111 9.76 -5.02 2.41
N THR A 112 9.30 -5.04 1.16
CA THR A 112 7.97 -4.54 0.82
C THR A 112 6.87 -5.33 1.51
N GLU A 113 6.98 -6.65 1.66
CA GLU A 113 5.96 -7.47 2.33
C GLU A 113 5.83 -7.08 3.81
N ASP A 114 6.96 -6.91 4.50
CA ASP A 114 6.99 -6.49 5.91
C ASP A 114 6.34 -5.10 6.10
N THR A 115 6.57 -4.16 5.16
CA THR A 115 5.96 -2.82 5.26
C THR A 115 4.43 -2.84 5.26
N PHE A 116 3.81 -3.79 4.56
CA PHE A 116 2.35 -3.95 4.59
C PHE A 116 1.88 -4.42 5.96
N TYR A 117 2.54 -5.40 6.56
CA TYR A 117 2.17 -5.90 7.88
C TYR A 117 2.36 -4.84 8.97
N GLU A 118 3.48 -4.12 8.93
CA GLU A 118 3.74 -3.01 9.83
C GLU A 118 2.66 -1.92 9.69
N LEU A 119 2.29 -1.56 8.46
CA LEU A 119 1.21 -0.60 8.21
C LEU A 119 -0.12 -1.10 8.77
N PHE A 120 -0.49 -2.35 8.54
CA PHE A 120 -1.73 -2.91 9.06
C PHE A 120 -1.78 -2.87 10.58
N GLU A 121 -0.68 -3.22 11.26
CA GLU A 121 -0.57 -3.13 12.71
C GLU A 121 -0.66 -1.67 13.22
N GLN A 122 -0.08 -0.71 12.49
CA GLN A 122 -0.24 0.71 12.81
C GLN A 122 -1.69 1.18 12.66
N LEU A 123 -2.38 0.78 11.60
CA LEU A 123 -3.79 1.12 11.36
C LEU A 123 -4.72 0.51 12.42
N LYS A 124 -4.46 -0.74 12.84
CA LYS A 124 -5.15 -1.40 13.96
C LYS A 124 -4.95 -0.66 15.27
N LYS A 125 -3.70 -0.35 15.63
CA LYS A 125 -3.36 0.44 16.83
C LYS A 125 -4.03 1.82 16.80
N ALA A 126 -4.12 2.44 15.63
CA ALA A 126 -4.80 3.71 15.43
C ALA A 126 -6.34 3.60 15.50
N LYS A 127 -6.90 2.38 15.48
CA LYS A 127 -8.33 2.07 15.37
C LYS A 127 -8.97 2.58 14.08
N LEU A 128 -8.25 2.48 12.97
CA LEU A 128 -8.76 2.81 11.63
C LEU A 128 -9.26 1.57 10.87
N VAL A 129 -8.73 0.39 11.22
CA VAL A 129 -9.21 -0.92 10.79
C VAL A 129 -9.33 -1.83 12.02
N PRO A 130 -10.15 -2.89 11.99
CA PRO A 130 -10.26 -3.86 13.08
C PRO A 130 -8.97 -4.63 13.36
#